data_AF-A0A074KTI2-F1
#
_entry.id   AF-A0A074KTI2-F1
#
_cell.length_a   1.000
_cell.length_b   1.000
_cell.length_c   1.000
_cell.angle_alpha   90.00
_cell.angle_beta   90.00
_cell.angle_gamma   90.00
#
_symmetry.space_group_name_H-M   'P 1'
#
loop_
_entity.id
_entity.type
_entity.pdbx_description
1 polymer ?
#
loop_
_entity_poly.entity_id
_entity_poly.type
_entity_poly.pdbx_seq_one_letter_code
_entity_poly.pdbx_strand_id
1 'polypeptide(L)'
;MVLLASCSGDDERENGLVNIFLIDAPGDFDEVFVEVLGVEVVPDNGEPIFYDFIPANKMVNVANLVGEASLLVGRGRIPIGMMTQMTLVLGEELYLQRAGQRINMEYASPENRRIVFETNYNILGGVSYDLYIDIDLARSVRGIAGVFVFDPVARNFSNMGKGILTGTVNPPAARPYIYAFSDTDTLTTLTNAEGRYFFRGLNSGNYQISIQPRPPYTDTTFISPIRTDTLNRIPTIVLRRPAA
;
A
#
# COMPACT_ATOMS: atom_id res chain seq x y z
N MET A 1 46.01 6.94 32.34
CA MET A 1 45.90 7.00 30.87
C MET A 1 44.58 6.34 30.51
N VAL A 2 43.53 7.14 30.32
CA VAL A 2 42.20 6.67 29.94
C VAL A 2 42.08 6.91 28.45
N LEU A 3 42.10 5.84 27.67
CA LEU A 3 41.79 5.86 26.25
C LEU A 3 40.27 5.86 26.12
N LEU A 4 39.68 7.02 25.81
CA LEU A 4 38.30 7.11 25.38
C LEU A 4 38.26 6.74 23.89
N ALA A 5 37.80 5.51 23.59
CA ALA A 5 37.43 5.13 22.24
C ALA A 5 36.11 5.83 21.89
N SER A 6 36.16 6.78 20.97
CA SER A 6 34.99 7.41 20.36
C SER A 6 34.31 6.41 19.43
N CYS A 7 33.07 6.02 19.71
CA CYS A 7 32.25 5.20 18.82
C CYS A 7 31.81 6.01 17.59
N SER A 8 32.16 5.50 16.40
CA SER A 8 31.56 5.67 15.07
C SER A 8 30.45 6.73 14.93
N GLY A 9 30.82 7.94 14.51
CA GLY A 9 29.88 9.03 14.18
C GLY A 9 29.82 9.40 12.68
N ASP A 10 30.60 8.72 11.83
CA ASP A 10 30.70 9.06 10.40
C ASP A 10 29.61 8.37 9.56
N ASP A 11 29.32 7.09 9.80
CA ASP A 11 28.34 6.32 9.01
C ASP A 11 26.91 6.87 9.05
N GLU A 12 26.49 7.47 10.17
CA GLU A 12 25.15 8.08 10.31
C GLU A 12 25.00 9.39 9.52
N ARG A 13 26.11 10.02 9.12
CA ARG A 13 26.08 11.25 8.30
C ARG A 13 26.07 10.97 6.81
N GLU A 14 26.52 9.79 6.39
CA GLU A 14 26.65 9.40 4.98
C GLU A 14 25.43 8.65 4.43
N ASN A 15 24.54 8.18 5.31
CA ASN A 15 23.39 7.37 4.92
C ASN A 15 22.09 7.81 5.60
N GLY A 16 20.98 7.69 4.88
CA GLY A 16 19.65 7.60 5.47
C GLY A 16 19.26 6.15 5.75
N LEU A 17 18.16 5.96 6.48
CA LEU A 17 17.51 4.67 6.67
C LEU A 17 16.17 4.65 5.94
N VAL A 18 15.86 3.58 5.22
CA VAL A 18 14.53 3.35 4.62
C VAL A 18 13.87 2.14 5.26
N ASN A 19 12.59 2.29 5.61
CA ASN A 19 11.69 1.20 5.95
C ASN A 19 10.62 1.16 4.86
N ILE A 20 10.49 0.02 4.17
CA ILE A 20 9.56 -0.12 3.06
C ILE A 20 8.45 -1.09 3.46
N PHE A 21 7.23 -0.59 3.45
CA PHE A 21 6.03 -1.30 3.87
C PHE A 21 5.16 -1.66 2.67
N LEU A 22 4.67 -2.90 2.65
CA LEU A 22 3.61 -3.34 1.75
C LEU A 22 2.25 -3.15 2.43
N ILE A 23 1.32 -2.58 1.69
CA ILE A 23 -0.10 -2.45 2.02
C ILE A 23 -0.95 -2.85 0.80
N ASP A 24 -2.24 -3.03 1.03
CA ASP A 24 -3.23 -3.30 -0.01
C ASP A 24 -4.36 -2.28 0.03
N ALA A 25 -4.79 -1.85 -1.16
CA ALA A 25 -6.09 -1.28 -1.37
C ALA A 25 -7.10 -2.45 -1.40
N PRO A 26 -7.94 -2.57 -0.38
CA PRO A 26 -8.76 -3.76 -0.17
C PRO A 26 -9.66 -4.07 -1.37
N GLY A 27 -9.77 -5.36 -1.70
CA GLY A 27 -10.64 -5.91 -2.72
C GLY A 27 -11.61 -6.97 -2.20
N ASP A 28 -12.49 -7.47 -3.08
CA ASP A 28 -13.49 -8.51 -2.76
C ASP A 28 -12.88 -9.93 -2.66
N PHE A 29 -11.59 -10.05 -2.35
CA PHE A 29 -10.91 -11.32 -2.19
C PHE A 29 -10.80 -11.66 -0.71
N ASP A 30 -11.21 -12.88 -0.36
CA ASP A 30 -11.09 -13.36 1.02
C ASP A 30 -9.61 -13.53 1.41
N GLU A 31 -8.81 -14.15 0.54
CA GLU A 31 -7.37 -14.29 0.74
C GLU A 31 -6.62 -14.35 -0.61
N VAL A 32 -5.57 -13.56 -0.74
CA VAL A 32 -4.66 -13.58 -1.89
C VAL A 32 -3.24 -13.66 -1.37
N PHE A 33 -2.56 -14.74 -1.71
CA PHE A 33 -1.19 -15.00 -1.31
C PHE A 33 -0.24 -14.73 -2.46
N VAL A 34 0.80 -13.95 -2.18
CA VAL A 34 1.88 -13.63 -3.13
C VAL A 34 3.21 -13.88 -2.43
N GLU A 35 4.13 -14.57 -3.08
CA GLU A 35 5.50 -14.70 -2.60
C GLU A 35 6.25 -13.36 -2.74
N VAL A 36 6.72 -12.80 -1.62
CA VAL A 36 7.49 -11.55 -1.61
C VAL A 36 8.95 -11.85 -1.35
N LEU A 37 9.85 -11.49 -2.27
CA LEU A 37 11.28 -11.73 -2.10
C LEU A 37 11.99 -10.60 -1.39
N GLY A 38 11.57 -9.35 -1.62
CA GLY A 38 12.18 -8.16 -1.05
C GLY A 38 11.95 -6.93 -1.91
N VAL A 39 12.73 -5.88 -1.67
CA VAL A 39 12.65 -4.62 -2.41
C VAL A 39 14.04 -4.19 -2.86
N GLU A 40 14.15 -3.83 -4.13
CA GLU A 40 15.34 -3.19 -4.69
C GLU A 40 15.15 -1.67 -4.73
N VAL A 41 16.16 -0.91 -4.36
CA VAL A 41 16.16 0.56 -4.48
C VAL A 41 17.36 1.01 -5.28
N VAL A 42 17.21 2.08 -6.05
CA VAL A 42 18.28 2.63 -6.88
C VAL A 42 18.57 4.07 -6.44
N PRO A 43 19.75 4.36 -5.89
CA PRO A 43 20.22 5.73 -5.68
C PRO A 43 20.67 6.35 -7.01
N ASP A 44 20.57 7.67 -7.14
CA ASP A 44 20.97 8.43 -8.33
C ASP A 44 22.44 8.27 -8.71
N ASN A 45 23.31 8.10 -7.71
CA ASN A 45 24.76 8.01 -7.85
C ASN A 45 25.32 6.70 -7.29
N GLY A 46 24.63 5.57 -7.48
CA GLY A 46 25.12 4.28 -7.00
C GLY A 46 24.47 3.05 -7.64
N GLU A 47 24.93 1.88 -7.20
CA GLU A 47 24.39 0.60 -7.64
C GLU A 47 23.05 0.29 -6.96
N PRO A 48 22.17 -0.52 -7.60
CA PRO A 48 20.97 -1.02 -6.97
C PRO A 48 21.28 -1.75 -5.65
N ILE A 49 20.49 -1.46 -4.62
CA ILE A 49 20.59 -2.08 -3.30
C ILE A 49 19.36 -2.95 -3.09
N PHE A 50 19.56 -4.24 -2.82
CA PHE A 50 18.48 -5.17 -2.54
C PHE A 50 18.31 -5.38 -1.03
N TYR A 51 17.09 -5.13 -0.53
CA TYR A 51 16.69 -5.43 0.83
C TYR A 51 15.82 -6.69 0.85
N ASP A 52 16.34 -7.75 1.48
CA ASP A 52 15.68 -9.04 1.56
C ASP A 52 14.45 -9.01 2.49
N PHE A 53 13.38 -9.68 2.09
CA PHE A 53 12.28 -10.01 2.98
C PHE A 53 12.65 -11.26 3.80
N ILE A 54 13.15 -11.02 5.01
CA ILE A 54 13.79 -12.03 5.86
C ILE A 54 12.90 -13.09 6.56
N PRO A 55 11.56 -13.03 6.60
CA PRO A 55 10.78 -14.11 7.20
C PRO A 55 11.01 -15.48 6.53
N ALA A 56 10.94 -16.54 7.33
CA ALA A 56 11.15 -17.91 6.85
C ALA A 56 10.08 -18.35 5.83
N ASN A 57 8.85 -17.84 5.97
CA ASN A 57 7.80 -18.00 4.97
C ASN A 57 7.64 -16.67 4.22
N LYS A 58 7.93 -16.69 2.91
CA LYS A 58 7.82 -15.53 2.03
C LYS A 58 6.43 -15.34 1.42
N MET A 59 5.50 -16.27 1.66
CA MET A 59 4.10 -16.12 1.24
C MET A 59 3.36 -15.11 2.11
N VAL A 60 2.94 -14.01 1.49
CA VAL A 60 2.21 -12.91 2.14
C VAL A 60 0.75 -12.94 1.72
N ASN A 61 -0.18 -12.97 2.68
CA ASN A 61 -1.59 -12.70 2.39
C ASN A 61 -1.77 -11.18 2.23
N VAL A 62 -1.72 -10.70 1.00
CA VAL A 62 -1.79 -9.27 0.66
C VAL A 62 -3.17 -8.70 1.00
N ALA A 63 -4.24 -9.50 0.87
CA ALA A 63 -5.61 -9.08 1.20
C ALA A 63 -5.82 -8.72 2.68
N ASN A 64 -4.89 -9.13 3.57
CA ASN A 64 -4.92 -8.77 4.99
C ASN A 64 -4.20 -7.44 5.29
N LEU A 65 -3.49 -6.85 4.32
CA LEU A 65 -2.69 -5.63 4.52
C LEU A 65 -3.50 -4.34 4.33
N VAL A 66 -4.74 -4.37 4.79
CA VAL A 66 -5.75 -3.34 4.54
C VAL A 66 -5.98 -2.46 5.77
N GLY A 67 -6.48 -1.25 5.55
CA GLY A 67 -6.83 -0.32 6.62
C GLY A 67 -5.61 0.18 7.39
N GLU A 68 -5.43 -0.34 8.63
CA GLU A 68 -4.29 0.03 9.47
C GLU A 68 -3.09 -0.91 9.34
N ALA A 69 -3.28 -2.11 8.78
CA ALA A 69 -2.25 -3.12 8.65
C ALA A 69 -1.19 -2.73 7.61
N SER A 70 0.05 -3.08 7.89
CA SER A 70 1.18 -2.97 6.97
C SER A 70 2.22 -4.04 7.26
N LEU A 71 3.01 -4.41 6.25
CA LEU A 71 4.06 -5.41 6.37
C LEU A 71 5.41 -4.82 5.96
N LEU A 72 6.42 -4.88 6.84
CA LEU A 72 7.78 -4.46 6.49
C LEU A 72 8.39 -5.48 5.51
N VAL A 73 8.61 -5.07 4.26
CA VAL A 73 9.14 -5.94 3.17
C VAL A 73 10.58 -5.63 2.80
N GLY A 74 11.12 -4.51 3.26
CA GLY A 74 12.52 -4.13 3.08
C GLY A 74 12.95 -3.11 4.11
N ARG A 75 14.19 -3.23 4.59
CA ARG A 75 14.81 -2.25 5.48
C ARG A 75 16.30 -2.21 5.26
N GLY A 76 16.86 -1.01 5.16
CA GLY A 76 18.30 -0.85 5.09
C GLY A 76 18.76 0.59 4.93
N ARG A 77 20.08 0.75 4.90
CA ARG A 77 20.74 2.03 4.69
C ARG A 77 20.83 2.30 3.20
N ILE A 78 20.61 3.56 2.84
CA ILE A 78 20.80 4.07 1.49
C ILE A 78 21.68 5.32 1.56
N PRO A 79 22.65 5.49 0.64
CA PRO A 79 23.48 6.70 0.60
C PRO A 79 22.64 7.98 0.50
N ILE A 80 23.17 9.07 1.03
CA ILE A 80 22.56 10.40 0.85
C ILE A 80 22.48 10.76 -0.64
N GLY A 81 21.41 11.45 -1.03
CA GLY A 81 21.13 11.79 -2.43
C GLY A 81 19.69 11.44 -2.83
N MET A 82 19.42 11.41 -4.12
CA MET A 82 18.10 11.02 -4.61
C MET A 82 17.98 9.50 -4.73
N MET A 83 16.92 8.93 -4.19
CA MET A 83 16.45 7.60 -4.59
C MET A 83 15.55 7.78 -5.83
N THR A 84 15.96 7.20 -6.95
CA THR A 84 15.31 7.37 -8.27
C THR A 84 14.39 6.23 -8.63
N GLN A 85 14.62 5.04 -8.09
CA GLN A 85 13.77 3.89 -8.36
C GLN A 85 13.56 3.03 -7.11
N MET A 86 12.39 2.40 -7.05
CA MET A 86 12.08 1.33 -6.10
C MET A 86 11.38 0.20 -6.85
N THR A 87 11.73 -1.05 -6.58
CA THR A 87 11.15 -2.23 -7.23
C THR A 87 10.70 -3.24 -6.19
N LEU A 88 9.41 -3.55 -6.13
CA LEU A 88 8.94 -4.72 -5.37
C LEU A 88 9.28 -5.98 -6.16
N VAL A 89 10.00 -6.91 -5.54
CA VAL A 89 10.41 -8.16 -6.16
C VAL A 89 9.59 -9.31 -5.59
N LEU A 90 8.84 -9.97 -6.46
CA LEU A 90 7.96 -11.09 -6.15
C LEU A 90 8.58 -12.41 -6.61
N GLY A 91 8.16 -13.49 -5.96
CA GLY A 91 8.53 -14.85 -6.31
C GLY A 91 7.63 -15.46 -7.38
N GLU A 92 7.69 -16.78 -7.52
CA GLU A 92 6.93 -17.51 -8.53
C GLU A 92 5.56 -17.97 -8.03
N GLU A 93 5.43 -18.13 -6.70
CA GLU A 93 4.20 -18.64 -6.11
C GLU A 93 3.18 -17.51 -5.83
N LEU A 94 1.99 -17.66 -6.41
CA LEU A 94 0.83 -16.82 -6.15
C LEU A 94 -0.47 -17.61 -6.30
N TYR A 95 -1.38 -17.42 -5.36
CA TYR A 95 -2.67 -18.12 -5.35
C TYR A 95 -3.71 -17.33 -4.57
N LEU A 96 -4.97 -17.63 -4.82
CA LEU A 96 -6.08 -17.17 -3.99
C LEU A 96 -6.70 -18.35 -3.24
N GLN A 97 -7.33 -18.08 -2.11
CA GLN A 97 -8.20 -19.04 -1.45
C GLN A 97 -9.65 -18.57 -1.58
N ARG A 98 -10.53 -19.47 -2.00
CA ARG A 98 -11.97 -19.22 -2.09
C ARG A 98 -12.71 -20.45 -1.61
N ALA A 99 -13.63 -20.26 -0.66
CA ALA A 99 -14.39 -21.35 -0.03
C ALA A 99 -13.49 -22.48 0.53
N GLY A 100 -12.31 -22.13 1.07
CA GLY A 100 -11.33 -23.09 1.60
C GLY A 100 -10.53 -23.87 0.55
N GLN A 101 -10.73 -23.59 -0.75
CA GLN A 101 -9.96 -24.20 -1.83
C GLN A 101 -8.89 -23.23 -2.34
N ARG A 102 -7.64 -23.72 -2.45
CA ARG A 102 -6.55 -23.02 -3.13
C ARG A 102 -6.77 -23.05 -4.64
N ILE A 103 -6.68 -21.89 -5.27
CA ILE A 103 -6.73 -21.70 -6.71
C ILE A 103 -5.45 -20.98 -7.11
N ASN A 104 -4.57 -21.67 -7.83
CA ASN A 104 -3.32 -21.07 -8.31
C ASN A 104 -3.63 -19.94 -9.30
N MET A 105 -2.82 -18.89 -9.27
CA MET A 105 -2.88 -17.80 -10.24
C MET A 105 -1.62 -17.81 -11.11
N GLU A 106 -1.70 -17.12 -12.24
CA GLU A 106 -0.58 -16.91 -13.15
C GLU A 106 -0.28 -15.42 -13.25
N TYR A 107 0.98 -15.05 -13.43
CA TYR A 107 1.29 -13.68 -13.83
C TYR A 107 0.80 -13.43 -15.25
N ALA A 108 0.26 -12.23 -15.52
CA ALA A 108 -0.09 -11.85 -16.88
C ALA A 108 1.13 -11.88 -17.83
N SER A 109 2.31 -11.65 -17.27
CA SER A 109 3.59 -11.82 -17.93
C SER A 109 4.74 -12.00 -16.93
N PRO A 110 5.86 -12.66 -17.28
CA PRO A 110 6.95 -12.94 -16.34
C PRO A 110 7.58 -11.71 -15.68
N GLU A 111 7.57 -10.57 -16.37
CA GLU A 111 8.08 -9.28 -15.88
C GLU A 111 7.24 -8.70 -14.72
N ASN A 112 5.97 -9.09 -14.59
CA ASN A 112 5.09 -8.64 -13.50
C ASN A 112 5.55 -9.11 -12.11
N ARG A 113 6.59 -9.97 -12.04
CA ARG A 113 7.30 -10.27 -10.79
C ARG A 113 8.15 -9.11 -10.27
N ARG A 114 8.40 -8.08 -11.07
CA ARG A 114 9.16 -6.89 -10.69
C ARG A 114 8.30 -5.66 -10.93
N ILE A 115 7.70 -5.15 -9.86
CA ILE A 115 6.85 -3.96 -9.93
C ILE A 115 7.75 -2.75 -9.72
N VAL A 116 8.08 -2.06 -10.81
CA VAL A 116 9.01 -0.93 -10.83
C VAL A 116 8.26 0.38 -10.59
N PHE A 117 8.81 1.21 -9.72
CA PHE A 117 8.35 2.54 -9.44
C PHE A 117 9.47 3.55 -9.70
N GLU A 118 9.20 4.52 -10.56
CA GLU A 118 9.99 5.75 -10.65
C GLU A 118 9.71 6.61 -9.41
N THR A 119 10.76 7.12 -8.79
CA THR A 119 10.71 7.86 -7.53
C THR A 119 11.67 9.05 -7.55
N ASN A 120 11.52 9.97 -6.61
CA ASN A 120 12.40 11.13 -6.46
C ASN A 120 12.52 11.49 -4.97
N TYR A 121 12.86 10.50 -4.13
CA TYR A 121 12.96 10.73 -2.68
C TYR A 121 14.33 11.28 -2.33
N ASN A 122 14.38 12.47 -1.76
CA ASN A 122 15.63 13.06 -1.28
C ASN A 122 16.00 12.48 0.09
N ILE A 123 17.04 11.65 0.13
CA ILE A 123 17.55 10.98 1.31
C ILE A 123 18.60 11.85 1.99
N LEU A 124 18.33 12.22 3.24
CA LEU A 124 19.23 12.96 4.11
C LEU A 124 19.88 12.03 5.14
N GLY A 125 21.14 12.34 5.48
CA GLY A 125 21.90 11.59 6.48
C GLY A 125 21.23 11.63 7.84
N GLY A 126 21.18 10.48 8.52
CA GLY A 126 20.64 10.35 9.87
C GLY A 126 19.10 10.42 9.96
N VAL A 127 18.40 10.47 8.83
CA VAL A 127 16.93 10.46 8.76
C VAL A 127 16.42 9.06 8.43
N SER A 128 15.32 8.66 9.08
CA SER A 128 14.58 7.44 8.76
C SER A 128 13.32 7.77 7.97
N TYR A 129 13.14 7.11 6.83
CA TYR A 129 12.02 7.28 5.92
C TYR A 129 11.12 6.05 5.91
N ASP A 130 9.82 6.25 6.10
CA ASP A 130 8.82 5.21 5.90
C ASP A 130 8.19 5.37 4.53
N LEU A 131 8.46 4.39 3.66
CA LEU A 131 7.97 4.30 2.29
C LEU A 131 6.93 3.18 2.21
N TYR A 132 5.92 3.37 1.37
CA TYR A 132 4.82 2.45 1.22
C TYR A 132 4.69 2.03 -0.24
N ILE A 133 4.43 0.75 -0.44
CA ILE A 133 3.99 0.14 -1.69
C ILE A 133 2.55 -0.31 -1.46
N ASP A 134 1.64 0.23 -2.26
CA ASP A 134 0.20 0.03 -2.16
C ASP A 134 -0.26 -0.72 -3.41
N ILE A 135 -0.50 -2.02 -3.26
CA ILE A 135 -1.03 -2.88 -4.32
C ILE A 135 -2.55 -2.73 -4.31
N ASP A 136 -3.17 -2.58 -5.47
CA ASP A 136 -4.62 -2.63 -5.63
C ASP A 136 -5.01 -4.03 -6.09
N LEU A 137 -5.24 -4.96 -5.15
CA LEU A 137 -5.60 -6.33 -5.49
C LEU A 137 -6.88 -6.40 -6.34
N ALA A 138 -7.86 -5.53 -6.08
CA ALA A 138 -9.12 -5.47 -6.82
C ALA A 138 -8.90 -5.22 -8.31
N ARG A 139 -7.91 -4.38 -8.66
CA ARG A 139 -7.53 -4.10 -10.05
C ARG A 139 -6.45 -5.04 -10.60
N SER A 140 -5.69 -5.67 -9.71
CA SER A 140 -4.55 -6.52 -10.06
C SER A 140 -4.94 -7.96 -10.41
N VAL A 141 -6.02 -8.48 -9.82
CA VAL A 141 -6.44 -9.88 -10.04
C VAL A 141 -7.65 -9.94 -10.97
N ARG A 142 -7.55 -10.70 -12.06
CA ARG A 142 -8.63 -10.89 -13.05
C ARG A 142 -8.90 -12.37 -13.30
N GLY A 143 -10.17 -12.75 -13.35
CA GLY A 143 -10.59 -14.08 -13.81
C GLY A 143 -10.80 -14.09 -15.32
N ILE A 144 -10.02 -14.86 -16.06
CA ILE A 144 -10.10 -15.01 -17.52
C ILE A 144 -10.31 -16.49 -17.83
N ALA A 145 -11.48 -16.84 -18.38
CA ALA A 145 -11.82 -18.21 -18.78
C ALA A 145 -11.59 -19.29 -17.69
N GLY A 146 -11.80 -18.94 -16.42
CA GLY A 146 -11.60 -19.86 -15.28
C GLY A 146 -10.18 -19.89 -14.71
N VAL A 147 -9.23 -19.20 -15.32
CA VAL A 147 -7.88 -18.96 -14.80
C VAL A 147 -7.84 -17.59 -14.13
N PHE A 148 -7.15 -17.50 -12.98
CA PHE A 148 -6.92 -16.22 -12.33
C PHE A 148 -5.53 -15.70 -12.71
N VAL A 149 -5.50 -14.45 -13.18
CA VAL A 149 -4.32 -13.79 -13.69
C VAL A 149 -4.00 -12.58 -12.81
N PHE A 150 -2.73 -12.40 -12.46
CA PHE A 150 -2.20 -11.29 -11.69
C PHE A 150 -1.42 -10.32 -12.61
N ASP A 151 -1.95 -9.11 -12.72
CA ASP A 151 -1.47 -7.98 -13.49
C ASP A 151 -1.35 -6.78 -12.54
N PRO A 152 -0.23 -6.64 -11.80
CA PRO A 152 -0.15 -5.78 -10.64
C PRO A 152 -0.38 -4.31 -10.99
N VAL A 153 -1.40 -3.74 -10.36
CA VAL A 153 -1.63 -2.30 -10.28
C VAL A 153 -1.20 -1.86 -8.89
N ALA A 154 -0.17 -1.03 -8.82
CA ALA A 154 0.36 -0.56 -7.55
C ALA A 154 0.87 0.87 -7.66
N ARG A 155 1.04 1.51 -6.50
CA ARG A 155 1.68 2.82 -6.38
C ARG A 155 2.66 2.82 -5.21
N ASN A 156 3.48 3.86 -5.15
CA ASN A 156 4.35 4.10 -4.02
C ASN A 156 4.19 5.52 -3.48
N PHE A 157 4.46 5.71 -2.19
CA PHE A 157 4.49 7.02 -1.54
C PHE A 157 5.28 7.00 -0.23
N SER A 158 5.69 8.18 0.25
CA SER A 158 6.05 8.40 1.65
C SER A 158 4.88 9.09 2.37
N ASN A 159 4.79 8.98 3.70
CA ASN A 159 3.77 9.72 4.45
C ASN A 159 4.08 11.23 4.55
N MET A 160 5.34 11.63 4.33
CA MET A 160 5.74 13.03 4.43
C MET A 160 5.06 13.85 3.34
N GLY A 161 4.37 14.93 3.74
CA GLY A 161 3.63 15.76 2.81
C GLY A 161 2.41 15.05 2.21
N LYS A 162 1.90 13.99 2.86
CA LYS A 162 0.68 13.28 2.45
C LYS A 162 -0.38 13.27 3.54
N GLY A 163 -1.65 13.27 3.14
CA GLY A 163 -2.79 13.16 4.03
C GLY A 163 -3.22 11.71 4.22
N ILE A 164 -3.82 11.44 5.37
CA ILE A 164 -4.60 10.22 5.62
C ILE A 164 -6.06 10.62 5.71
N LEU A 165 -6.96 9.89 5.06
CA LEU A 165 -8.41 10.05 5.19
C LEU A 165 -8.97 8.81 5.87
N THR A 166 -9.82 9.00 6.88
CA THR A 166 -10.51 7.90 7.55
C THR A 166 -11.94 8.27 7.90
N GLY A 167 -12.81 7.27 7.98
CA GLY A 167 -14.17 7.42 8.47
C GLY A 167 -14.78 6.06 8.81
N THR A 168 -16.06 6.08 9.15
CA THR A 168 -16.83 4.87 9.46
C THR A 168 -18.16 4.92 8.73
N VAL A 169 -18.54 3.79 8.12
CA VAL A 169 -19.83 3.60 7.46
C VAL A 169 -20.68 2.64 8.28
N ASN A 170 -21.93 3.04 8.53
CA ASN A 170 -22.92 2.24 9.23
C ASN A 170 -24.14 1.93 8.33
N PRO A 171 -24.68 0.70 8.37
CA PRO A 171 -24.18 -0.44 9.14
C PRO A 171 -22.94 -1.09 8.49
N PRO A 172 -22.00 -1.67 9.27
CA PRO A 172 -20.81 -2.33 8.73
C PRO A 172 -21.12 -3.48 7.75
N ALA A 173 -22.26 -4.14 7.93
CA ALA A 173 -22.75 -5.20 7.06
C ALA A 173 -23.00 -4.75 5.60
N ALA A 174 -23.06 -3.43 5.34
CA ALA A 174 -23.18 -2.90 3.99
C ALA A 174 -21.91 -3.11 3.14
N ARG A 175 -20.75 -3.36 3.77
CA ARG A 175 -19.44 -3.62 3.13
C ARG A 175 -19.22 -2.78 1.85
N PRO A 176 -19.24 -1.44 1.95
CA PRO A 176 -19.16 -0.60 0.77
C PRO A 176 -17.77 -0.59 0.15
N TYR A 177 -17.76 -0.43 -1.17
CA TYR A 177 -16.63 0.14 -1.90
C TYR A 177 -16.60 1.64 -1.67
N ILE A 178 -15.42 2.16 -1.34
CA ILE A 178 -15.21 3.58 -1.11
C ILE A 178 -14.16 4.05 -2.10
N TYR A 179 -14.52 5.07 -2.87
CA TYR A 179 -13.65 5.69 -3.84
C TYR A 179 -13.32 7.11 -3.40
N ALA A 180 -12.07 7.52 -3.63
CA ALA A 180 -11.61 8.88 -3.47
C ALA A 180 -11.07 9.37 -4.82
N PHE A 181 -11.79 10.30 -5.43
CA PHE A 181 -11.45 10.90 -6.71
C PHE A 181 -10.92 12.32 -6.53
N SER A 182 -9.83 12.65 -7.20
CA SER A 182 -9.31 14.01 -7.38
C SER A 182 -8.88 14.18 -8.84
N ASP A 183 -8.40 15.36 -9.21
CA ASP A 183 -7.93 15.63 -10.57
C ASP A 183 -6.74 14.75 -10.98
N THR A 184 -5.93 14.31 -10.00
CA THR A 184 -4.69 13.55 -10.24
C THR A 184 -4.73 12.11 -9.74
N ASP A 185 -5.61 11.81 -8.78
CA ASP A 185 -5.65 10.51 -8.11
C ASP A 185 -7.05 9.90 -8.14
N THR A 186 -7.11 8.60 -8.40
CA THR A 186 -8.30 7.77 -8.14
C THR A 186 -7.87 6.61 -7.27
N LEU A 187 -8.41 6.54 -6.06
CA LEU A 187 -8.08 5.51 -5.07
C LEU A 187 -9.34 4.81 -4.63
N THR A 188 -9.20 3.52 -4.30
CA THR A 188 -10.31 2.69 -3.81
C THR A 188 -9.92 2.06 -2.49
N THR A 189 -10.90 1.83 -1.62
CA THR A 189 -10.76 1.04 -0.40
C THR A 189 -12.12 0.40 -0.05
N LEU A 190 -12.12 -0.40 1.01
CA LEU A 190 -13.25 -1.10 1.59
C LEU A 190 -13.23 -0.79 3.08
N THR A 191 -14.37 -1.04 3.72
CA THR A 191 -14.45 -1.00 5.16
C THR A 191 -13.97 -2.31 5.78
N ASN A 192 -13.33 -2.23 6.94
CA ASN A 192 -13.09 -3.39 7.80
C ASN A 192 -14.41 -3.92 8.44
N ALA A 193 -14.30 -4.92 9.31
CA ALA A 193 -15.44 -5.54 9.98
C ALA A 193 -16.30 -4.56 10.81
N GLU A 194 -15.69 -3.46 11.30
CA GLU A 194 -16.36 -2.40 12.05
C GLU A 194 -16.90 -1.27 11.16
N GLY A 195 -16.81 -1.38 9.83
CA GLY A 195 -17.27 -0.34 8.91
C GLY A 195 -16.25 0.80 8.72
N ARG A 196 -15.04 0.67 9.24
CA ARG A 196 -13.99 1.71 9.21
C ARG A 196 -13.17 1.60 7.92
N TYR A 197 -12.90 2.73 7.28
CA TYR A 197 -12.10 2.80 6.06
C TYR A 197 -10.93 3.76 6.19
N PHE A 198 -9.91 3.56 5.35
CA PHE A 198 -8.69 4.35 5.33
C PHE A 198 -8.15 4.54 3.91
N PHE A 199 -7.75 5.76 3.61
CA PHE A 199 -6.86 6.08 2.50
C PHE A 199 -5.60 6.72 3.05
N ARG A 200 -4.45 6.31 2.54
CA ARG A 200 -3.13 6.82 2.91
C ARG A 200 -2.45 7.42 1.69
N GLY A 201 -1.44 8.27 1.89
CA GLY A 201 -0.66 8.79 0.78
C GLY A 201 -1.45 9.76 -0.12
N LEU A 202 -2.44 10.48 0.42
CA LEU A 202 -3.24 11.44 -0.35
C LEU A 202 -2.48 12.75 -0.54
N ASN A 203 -2.59 13.35 -1.71
CA ASN A 203 -2.13 14.72 -1.91
C ASN A 203 -3.09 15.71 -1.20
N SER A 204 -2.62 16.93 -0.94
CA SER A 204 -3.54 18.00 -0.54
C SER A 204 -4.49 18.31 -1.69
N GLY A 205 -5.79 18.43 -1.42
CA GLY A 205 -6.76 18.73 -2.46
C GLY A 205 -8.18 18.45 -2.02
N ASN A 206 -9.14 18.72 -2.89
CA ASN A 206 -10.52 18.33 -2.68
C ASN A 206 -10.76 16.97 -3.33
N TYR A 207 -11.17 15.99 -2.54
CA TYR A 207 -11.51 14.66 -3.04
C TYR A 207 -13.02 14.48 -3.03
N GLN A 208 -13.58 14.03 -4.14
CA GLN A 208 -14.92 13.48 -4.19
C GLN A 208 -14.87 12.07 -3.63
N ILE A 209 -15.51 11.86 -2.49
CA ILE A 209 -15.64 10.56 -1.84
C ILE A 209 -16.96 9.94 -2.27
N SER A 210 -16.91 8.77 -2.90
CA SER A 210 -18.09 7.99 -3.31
C SER A 210 -18.13 6.70 -2.51
N ILE A 211 -19.26 6.43 -1.85
CA ILE A 211 -19.49 5.23 -1.05
C ILE A 211 -20.58 4.43 -1.75
N GLN A 212 -20.21 3.25 -2.22
CA GLN A 212 -21.05 2.32 -2.96
C GLN A 212 -21.28 1.06 -2.12
N PRO A 213 -22.34 1.04 -1.29
CA PRO A 213 -22.67 -0.11 -0.48
C PRO A 213 -23.30 -1.23 -1.28
N ARG A 214 -23.27 -2.45 -0.72
CA ARG A 214 -24.05 -3.56 -1.26
C ARG A 214 -25.56 -3.30 -1.06
N PRO A 215 -26.44 -3.85 -1.92
CA PRO A 215 -27.88 -3.78 -1.70
C PRO A 215 -28.28 -4.25 -0.29
N PRO A 216 -29.30 -3.65 0.35
CA PRO A 216 -30.28 -2.71 -0.21
C PRO A 216 -29.96 -1.23 0.06
N TYR A 217 -28.72 -0.86 0.35
CA TYR A 217 -28.36 0.53 0.67
C TYR A 217 -28.12 1.37 -0.58
N THR A 218 -28.27 2.69 -0.46
CA THR A 218 -28.07 3.65 -1.54
C THR A 218 -26.68 4.28 -1.46
N ASP A 219 -26.10 4.53 -2.63
CA ASP A 219 -24.83 5.24 -2.79
C ASP A 219 -24.85 6.63 -2.12
N THR A 220 -23.69 7.06 -1.62
CA THR A 220 -23.50 8.37 -1.00
C THR A 220 -22.23 9.01 -1.52
N THR A 221 -22.32 10.27 -1.97
CA THR A 221 -21.17 11.01 -2.49
C THR A 221 -21.08 12.39 -1.85
N PHE A 222 -19.87 12.83 -1.50
CA PHE A 222 -19.59 14.16 -0.95
C PHE A 222 -18.16 14.59 -1.25
N ILE A 223 -17.86 15.87 -1.07
CA ILE A 223 -16.49 16.40 -1.24
C ILE A 223 -15.85 16.58 0.14
N SER A 224 -14.59 16.19 0.26
CA SER A 224 -13.78 16.41 1.46
C SER A 224 -12.43 17.04 1.12
N PRO A 225 -12.05 18.14 1.81
CA PRO A 225 -10.70 18.70 1.69
C PRO A 225 -9.72 17.82 2.47
N ILE A 226 -8.63 17.44 1.81
CA ILE A 226 -7.53 16.69 2.38
C ILE A 226 -6.37 17.63 2.69
N ARG A 227 -5.95 17.61 3.94
CA ARG A 227 -4.71 18.26 4.41
C ARG A 227 -3.61 17.22 4.56
N THR A 228 -2.40 17.59 4.17
CA THR A 228 -1.20 16.76 4.34
C THR A 228 -0.74 16.76 5.79
N ASP A 229 0.08 15.76 6.15
CA ASP A 229 0.66 15.60 7.48
C ASP A 229 -0.40 15.58 8.60
N THR A 230 -1.62 15.18 8.23
CA THR A 230 -2.81 15.25 9.08
C THR A 230 -3.70 14.02 8.83
N LEU A 231 -4.36 13.58 9.90
CA LEU A 231 -5.44 12.62 9.82
C LEU A 231 -6.78 13.35 9.60
N ASN A 232 -7.28 13.28 8.37
CA ASN A 232 -8.56 13.84 7.96
C ASN A 232 -9.67 12.86 8.33
N ARG A 233 -10.48 13.21 9.35
CA ARG A 233 -11.56 12.36 9.86
C ARG A 233 -12.91 12.78 9.28
N ILE A 234 -13.59 11.84 8.65
CA ILE A 234 -14.99 11.98 8.23
C ILE A 234 -15.89 11.49 9.36
N PRO A 235 -16.92 12.26 9.75
CA PRO A 235 -17.95 11.79 10.69
C PRO A 235 -18.60 10.50 10.19
N THR A 236 -19.13 9.69 11.11
CA THR A 236 -19.81 8.45 10.74
C THR A 236 -20.92 8.68 9.73
N ILE A 237 -20.89 7.91 8.65
CA ILE A 237 -21.87 7.96 7.56
C ILE A 237 -22.87 6.85 7.79
N VAL A 238 -24.14 7.22 8.01
CA VAL A 238 -25.25 6.28 8.14
C VAL A 238 -25.92 6.12 6.78
N LEU A 239 -25.76 4.94 6.20
CA LEU A 239 -26.34 4.58 4.90
C LEU A 239 -27.86 4.49 4.99
N ARG A 240 -28.52 4.95 3.93
CA ARG A 240 -29.97 4.90 3.80
C ARG A 240 -30.37 3.75 2.89
N ARG A 241 -31.60 3.27 3.07
CA ARG A 241 -32.27 2.39 2.10
C ARG A 241 -33.23 3.23 1.25
N PRO A 242 -33.53 2.83 0.01
CA PRO A 242 -34.59 3.46 -0.76
C PRO A 242 -35.90 3.46 0.04
N ALA A 243 -36.67 4.55 -0.07
CA ALA A 243 -38.05 4.53 0.40
C ALA A 243 -38.82 3.46 -0.42
N ALA A 244 -39.61 2.64 0.27
CA ALA A 244 -40.47 1.63 -0.34
C ALA A 244 -41.59 2.25 -1.17
#